data_AF-A0A402ABT3-F1
#
_entry.id   AF-A0A402ABT3-F1
#
_cell.length_a   1.000
_cell.length_b   1.000
_cell.length_c   1.000
_cell.angle_alpha   90.00
_cell.angle_beta   90.00
_cell.angle_gamma   90.00
#
_symmetry.space_group_name_H-M   'P 1'
#
loop_
_entity.id
_entity.type
_entity.pdbx_description
1 polymer ?
#
loop_
_entity_poly.entity_id
_entity_poly.type
_entity_poly.pdbx_seq_one_letter_code
_entity_poly.pdbx_strand_id
1 'polypeptide(L)'
;MFVWHALWEHSSGQLHIWAESSELIKKQSARAKKRAREFYPWLHPFMVPGAELAIVLRQQIPRSLLNQGRVSSLLLRLPSGAEAPLPSPEVFAEVLPDEDISLRSWRVETLAFEPRHALEVLLSWPLAPPVGT
;
A
#
# COMPACT_ATOMS: atom_id res chain seq x y z
N MET A 1 8.19 10.03 -1.48
CA MET A 1 6.84 10.24 -0.91
C MET A 1 6.17 8.88 -0.74
N PHE A 2 5.39 8.73 0.33
CA PHE A 2 4.56 7.54 0.55
C PHE A 2 3.10 7.91 0.35
N VAL A 3 2.35 7.06 -0.34
CA VAL A 3 0.88 7.12 -0.37
C VAL A 3 0.39 6.01 0.53
N TRP A 4 -0.36 6.40 1.55
CA TRP A 4 -0.84 5.50 2.59
C TRP A 4 -2.26 5.07 2.29
N HIS A 5 -2.50 3.78 2.48
CA HIS A 5 -3.81 3.19 2.29
C HIS A 5 -4.19 2.44 3.55
N ALA A 6 -5.49 2.42 3.82
CA ALA A 6 -6.05 1.64 4.91
C ALA A 6 -7.32 0.92 4.43
N LEU A 7 -7.49 -0.32 4.87
CA LEU A 7 -8.70 -1.10 4.65
C LEU A 7 -9.15 -1.73 5.97
N TRP A 8 -10.41 -1.53 6.30
CA TRP A 8 -11.04 -2.28 7.39
C TRP A 8 -11.53 -3.63 6.86
N GLU A 9 -10.91 -4.73 7.26
CA GLU A 9 -11.31 -6.07 6.84
C GLU A 9 -12.55 -6.52 7.61
N HIS A 10 -13.67 -6.69 6.91
CA HIS A 10 -14.96 -7.01 7.55
C HIS A 10 -14.96 -8.35 8.29
N SER A 11 -14.28 -9.38 7.77
CA SER A 11 -14.29 -10.73 8.35
C SER A 11 -13.56 -10.84 9.68
N SER A 12 -12.43 -10.14 9.83
CA SER A 12 -11.62 -10.17 11.05
C SER A 12 -11.83 -8.95 11.94
N GLY A 13 -12.39 -7.86 11.39
CA GLY A 13 -12.44 -6.55 12.01
C GLY A 13 -11.09 -5.84 12.09
N GLN A 14 -10.03 -6.40 11.50
CA GLN A 14 -8.69 -5.81 11.54
C GLN A 14 -8.58 -4.62 10.59
N LEU A 15 -7.83 -3.62 11.01
CA LEU A 15 -7.41 -2.52 10.14
C LEU A 15 -6.07 -2.88 9.49
N HIS A 16 -6.05 -2.98 8.17
CA HIS A 16 -4.84 -3.19 7.40
C HIS A 16 -4.35 -1.86 6.85
N ILE A 17 -3.07 -1.56 7.09
CA ILE A 17 -2.40 -0.38 6.54
C ILE A 17 -1.28 -0.85 5.62
N TRP A 18 -1.14 -0.20 4.47
CA TRP A 18 0.02 -0.36 3.59
C TRP A 18 0.39 0.97 2.95
N ALA A 19 1.53 1.01 2.26
CA ALA A 19 1.97 2.19 1.54
C ALA A 19 2.53 1.85 0.18
N GLU A 20 2.34 2.76 -0.78
CA GLU A 20 3.10 2.82 -2.01
C GLU A 20 4.24 3.84 -1.88
N SER A 21 5.37 3.61 -2.56
CA SER A 21 6.52 4.53 -2.53
C SER A 21 6.86 5.06 -3.92
N SER A 22 6.84 6.39 -4.05
CA SER A 22 7.27 7.08 -5.28
C SER A 22 8.70 6.73 -5.68
N GLU A 23 9.57 6.47 -4.70
CA GLU A 23 10.98 6.17 -4.93
C GLU A 23 11.18 4.73 -5.40
N LEU A 24 10.39 3.77 -4.91
CA LEU A 24 10.42 2.39 -5.41
C LEU A 24 9.99 2.35 -6.87
N ILE A 25 9.00 3.14 -7.27
CA ILE A 25 8.54 3.18 -8.65
C ILE A 25 9.61 3.79 -9.57
N LYS A 26 10.25 4.89 -9.16
CA LYS A 26 11.34 5.54 -9.92
C LYS A 26 12.58 4.65 -10.08
N LYS A 27 12.93 3.88 -9.04
CA LYS A 27 14.14 3.05 -9.01
C LYS A 27 13.99 1.70 -9.71
N GLN A 28 12.77 1.24 -9.94
CA GLN A 28 12.55 -0.04 -10.61
C GLN A 28 12.81 0.07 -12.11
N SER A 29 13.97 -0.43 -12.53
CA SER A 29 14.24 -0.68 -13.94
C SER A 29 13.26 -1.72 -14.51
N ALA A 30 12.96 -1.65 -15.81
CA ALA A 30 12.08 -2.60 -16.50
C ALA A 30 12.52 -4.06 -16.30
N ARG A 31 13.84 -4.31 -16.21
CA ARG A 31 14.41 -5.64 -15.96
C ARG A 31 14.14 -6.14 -14.53
N ALA A 32 14.21 -5.25 -13.53
CA ALA A 32 13.88 -5.59 -12.15
C ALA A 32 12.38 -5.89 -12.00
N LYS A 33 11.51 -5.11 -12.66
CA LYS A 33 10.05 -5.36 -12.72
C LYS A 33 9.75 -6.72 -13.31
N LYS A 34 10.36 -7.05 -14.46
CA LYS A 34 10.17 -8.35 -15.12
C LYS A 34 10.60 -9.52 -14.22
N ARG A 35 11.77 -9.42 -13.58
CA ARG A 35 12.27 -10.48 -12.68
C ARG A 35 11.40 -10.64 -11.44
N ALA A 36 10.97 -9.55 -10.81
CA ALA A 36 10.07 -9.61 -9.66
C ALA A 36 8.73 -10.28 -10.03
N ARG A 37 8.21 -10.02 -11.23
CA ARG A 37 7.00 -10.69 -11.76
C ARG A 37 7.22 -12.18 -12.02
N GLU A 38 8.39 -12.60 -12.49
CA GLU A 38 8.68 -14.03 -12.71
C GLU A 38 8.60 -14.83 -11.40
N PHE A 39 9.08 -14.27 -10.29
CA PHE A 39 9.07 -14.96 -8.99
C PHE A 39 7.79 -14.72 -8.19
N TYR A 40 7.15 -13.56 -8.34
CA TYR A 40 5.97 -13.16 -7.58
C TYR A 40 4.97 -12.36 -8.45
N PRO A 41 4.30 -13.01 -9.43
CA PRO A 41 3.49 -12.31 -10.43
C PRO A 41 2.26 -11.60 -9.84
N TRP A 42 1.81 -12.02 -8.66
CA TRP A 42 0.68 -11.44 -7.95
C TRP A 42 1.10 -10.37 -6.93
N LEU A 43 2.38 -10.11 -6.67
CA LEU A 43 2.79 -9.12 -5.67
C LEU A 43 2.69 -7.71 -6.26
N HIS A 44 2.09 -6.78 -5.51
CA HIS A 44 2.00 -5.39 -5.92
C HIS A 44 3.41 -4.80 -6.08
N PRO A 45 3.80 -4.27 -7.25
CA PRO A 45 5.19 -3.89 -7.50
C PRO A 45 5.60 -2.61 -6.76
N PHE A 46 4.65 -1.78 -6.34
CA PHE A 46 4.92 -0.43 -5.81
C PHE A 46 4.78 -0.33 -4.30
N MET A 47 4.37 -1.41 -3.64
CA MET A 47 4.18 -1.41 -2.19
C MET A 47 5.52 -1.40 -1.45
N VAL A 48 5.52 -0.80 -0.28
CA VAL A 48 6.59 -0.93 0.69
C VAL A 48 6.53 -2.32 1.31
N PRO A 49 7.62 -3.13 1.27
CA PRO A 49 7.65 -4.45 1.88
C PRO A 49 7.29 -4.43 3.38
N GLY A 50 6.63 -5.47 3.89
CA GLY A 50 6.13 -5.52 5.26
C GLY A 50 7.20 -5.29 6.34
N ALA A 51 8.44 -5.76 6.09
CA ALA A 51 9.58 -5.54 6.98
C ALA A 51 9.99 -4.05 7.07
N GLU A 52 9.82 -3.31 5.98
CA GLU A 52 10.11 -1.86 5.90
C GLU A 52 8.89 -1.02 6.30
N LEU A 53 7.69 -1.56 6.16
CA LEU A 53 6.43 -0.88 6.42
C LEU A 53 6.35 -0.36 7.86
N ALA A 54 6.80 -1.16 8.84
CA ALA A 54 6.86 -0.72 10.22
C ALA A 54 7.84 0.43 10.43
N ILE A 55 8.95 0.46 9.69
CA ILE A 55 9.97 1.52 9.81
C ILE A 55 9.41 2.84 9.28
N VAL A 56 8.76 2.82 8.11
CA VAL A 56 8.19 4.03 7.51
C VAL A 56 6.97 4.55 8.28
N LEU A 57 6.19 3.64 8.89
CA LEU A 57 4.99 4.01 9.66
C LEU A 57 5.31 4.66 11.02
N ARG A 58 6.53 4.49 11.55
CA ARG A 58 7.01 5.17 12.79
C ARG A 58 6.88 6.70 12.73
N GLN A 59 6.88 7.27 11.54
CA GLN A 59 6.76 8.71 11.35
C GLN A 59 5.32 9.21 11.45
N GLN A 60 4.33 8.32 11.35
CA GLN A 60 2.91 8.67 11.30
C GLN A 60 2.18 8.41 12.62
N ILE A 61 2.56 7.37 13.36
CA ILE A 61 1.86 6.96 14.59
C ILE A 61 2.82 6.69 15.75
N PRO A 62 2.33 6.81 17.01
CA PRO A 62 3.11 6.46 18.20
C PRO A 62 3.71 5.06 18.15
N ARG A 63 4.94 4.92 18.65
CA ARG A 63 5.66 3.63 18.71
C ARG A 63 4.91 2.55 19.50
N SER A 64 4.17 2.94 20.54
CA SER A 64 3.35 2.02 21.33
C SER A 64 2.27 1.32 20.50
N LEU A 65 1.59 2.07 19.62
CA LEU A 65 0.59 1.56 18.69
C LEU A 65 1.23 0.72 17.59
N LEU A 66 2.35 1.19 17.03
CA LEU A 66 3.08 0.47 15.99
C LEU A 66 3.44 -0.96 16.41
N ASN A 67 3.86 -1.15 17.67
CA ASN A 67 4.21 -2.46 18.22
C ASN A 67 3.02 -3.43 18.31
N GLN A 68 1.79 -2.94 18.16
CA GLN A 68 0.58 -3.76 18.11
C GLN A 68 0.26 -4.28 16.69
N GLY A 69 0.88 -3.70 15.66
CA GLY A 69 0.71 -4.11 14.28
C GLY A 69 1.43 -5.44 14.00
N ARG A 70 0.80 -6.30 13.22
CA ARG A 70 1.40 -7.56 12.74
C ARG A 70 1.53 -7.54 11.23
N VAL A 71 2.67 -8.00 10.72
CA VAL A 71 2.84 -8.18 9.27
C VAL A 71 1.80 -9.20 8.80
N SER A 72 1.02 -8.81 7.81
CA SER A 72 -0.03 -9.62 7.18
C SER A 72 -0.05 -9.32 5.68
N SER A 73 -0.92 -9.96 4.93
CA SER A 73 -1.12 -9.65 3.52
C SER A 73 -2.59 -9.73 3.13
N LEU A 74 -3.02 -8.83 2.25
CA LEU A 74 -4.35 -8.85 1.64
C LEU A 74 -4.25 -9.19 0.16
N LEU A 75 -5.29 -9.86 -0.36
CA LEU A 75 -5.51 -10.01 -1.79
C LEU A 75 -6.56 -8.96 -2.22
N LEU A 76 -6.11 -7.93 -2.92
CA LEU A 76 -6.95 -6.82 -3.37
C LEU A 76 -7.19 -6.89 -4.87
N ARG A 77 -8.38 -6.47 -5.31
CA ARG A 77 -8.64 -6.23 -6.72
C ARG A 77 -8.35 -4.77 -7.05
N LEU A 78 -7.32 -4.54 -7.85
CA LEU A 78 -6.83 -3.19 -8.16
C LEU A 78 -6.97 -2.89 -9.66
N PRO A 79 -7.21 -1.62 -10.03
CA PRO A 79 -7.15 -1.19 -11.43
C PRO A 79 -5.79 -1.56 -12.03
N SER A 80 -5.81 -2.30 -13.13
CA SER A 80 -4.61 -2.87 -13.75
C SER A 80 -4.64 -2.72 -15.25
N GLY A 81 -3.49 -2.36 -15.83
CA GLY A 81 -3.24 -2.46 -17.27
C GLY A 81 -2.82 -3.88 -17.66
N ALA A 82 -2.14 -4.03 -18.79
CA ALA A 82 -1.75 -5.34 -19.31
C ALA A 82 -0.89 -6.16 -18.33
N GLU A 83 0.03 -5.51 -17.61
CA GLU A 83 1.10 -6.22 -16.87
C GLU A 83 1.25 -5.85 -15.39
N ALA A 84 0.56 -4.83 -14.88
CA ALA A 84 0.73 -4.31 -13.53
C ALA A 84 -0.51 -3.56 -13.05
N PRO A 85 -0.68 -3.42 -11.71
CA PRO A 85 -1.65 -2.48 -11.18
C PRO A 85 -1.19 -1.06 -11.53
N LEU A 86 -2.16 -0.17 -11.72
CA LEU A 86 -1.88 1.24 -11.88
C LEU A 86 -1.35 1.80 -10.55
N PRO A 87 -0.31 2.65 -10.58
CA PRO A 87 0.12 3.34 -9.36
C PRO A 87 -1.00 4.27 -8.87
N SER A 88 -1.00 4.57 -7.58
CA SER A 88 -1.94 5.57 -7.05
C SER A 88 -1.70 6.95 -7.71
N PRO A 89 -2.76 7.73 -8.04
CA PRO A 89 -2.63 9.00 -8.77
C PRO A 89 -1.69 10.01 -8.10
N GLU A 90 -1.64 10.01 -6.76
CA GLU A 90 -0.79 10.88 -5.96
C GLU A 90 0.70 10.52 -6.07
N VAL A 91 1.00 9.33 -6.61
CA VAL A 91 2.37 8.87 -6.85
C VAL A 91 2.85 9.27 -8.25
N PHE A 92 1.95 9.26 -9.24
CA PHE A 92 2.20 9.69 -10.62
C PHE A 92 0.96 10.41 -11.18
N ALA A 93 1.00 11.74 -11.22
CA ALA A 93 -0.12 12.56 -11.69
C ALA A 93 -0.37 12.50 -13.22
N GLU A 94 0.51 11.87 -14.00
CA GLU A 94 0.61 12.15 -15.45
C GLU A 94 0.45 10.96 -16.40
N VAL A 95 -0.01 9.79 -15.94
CA VAL A 95 -0.21 8.65 -16.86
C VAL A 95 -1.61 8.08 -16.73
N LEU A 96 -2.56 8.63 -17.49
CA LEU A 96 -3.78 7.92 -17.83
C LEU A 96 -3.39 6.83 -18.84
N PRO A 97 -3.55 5.54 -18.51
CA PRO A 97 -3.26 4.48 -19.46
C PRO A 97 -4.26 4.54 -20.61
N ASP A 98 -3.76 4.47 -21.84
CA ASP A 98 -4.56 4.32 -23.06
C ASP A 98 -4.99 2.84 -23.29
N GLU A 99 -4.85 2.00 -22.25
CA GLU A 99 -5.07 0.54 -22.29
C GLU A 99 -6.40 0.15 -21.65
N ASP A 100 -6.91 -1.05 -21.97
CA ASP A 100 -8.06 -1.66 -21.31
C ASP A 100 -7.77 -1.93 -19.82
N ILE A 101 -8.26 -1.03 -18.96
CA ILE A 101 -8.12 -1.14 -17.52
C ILE A 101 -9.14 -2.17 -16.99
N SER A 102 -8.64 -3.16 -16.25
CA SER A 102 -9.47 -4.18 -15.60
C SER A 102 -9.07 -4.38 -14.15
N LEU A 103 -10.00 -4.84 -13.31
CA LEU A 103 -9.71 -5.19 -11.93
C LEU A 103 -9.07 -6.58 -11.84
N ARG A 104 -7.79 -6.64 -11.49
CA ARG A 104 -7.02 -7.88 -11.29
C ARG A 104 -6.58 -8.03 -9.84
N SER A 105 -6.34 -9.27 -9.43
CA SER A 105 -5.99 -9.59 -8.03
C SER A 105 -4.49 -9.41 -7.78
N TRP A 106 -4.16 -8.68 -6.72
CA TRP A 106 -2.80 -8.39 -6.28
C TRP A 106 -2.68 -8.61 -4.78
N ARG A 107 -1.63 -9.28 -4.36
CA ARG A 107 -1.24 -9.38 -2.96
C ARG A 107 -0.49 -8.11 -2.56
N VAL A 108 -0.95 -7.49 -1.49
CA VAL A 108 -0.26 -6.40 -0.79
C VAL A 108 0.14 -6.89 0.59
N GLU A 109 1.36 -6.59 1.02
CA GLU A 109 1.74 -6.77 2.43
C GLU A 109 1.30 -5.55 3.22
N THR A 110 0.86 -5.81 4.43
CA THR A 110 0.18 -4.84 5.29
C THR A 110 0.69 -4.97 6.72
N LEU A 111 0.47 -3.95 7.52
CA LEU A 111 0.42 -4.08 8.96
C LEU A 111 -1.05 -4.13 9.39
N ALA A 112 -1.45 -5.26 9.96
CA ALA A 112 -2.78 -5.50 10.48
C ALA A 112 -2.83 -5.13 11.97
N PHE A 113 -3.85 -4.37 12.35
CA PHE A 113 -4.13 -3.98 13.72
C PHE A 113 -5.46 -4.56 14.18
N GLU A 114 -5.47 -5.17 15.36
CA GLU A 114 -6.69 -5.66 16.00
C GLU A 114 -7.72 -4.53 16.20
N PRO A 115 -9.03 -4.83 16.18
CA PRO A 115 -10.09 -3.82 16.30
C PRO A 115 -9.90 -2.84 17.45
N ARG A 116 -9.40 -3.33 18.61
CA ARG A 116 -9.15 -2.51 19.80
C ARG A 116 -8.12 -1.38 19.57
N HIS A 117 -7.14 -1.61 18.71
CA HIS A 117 -6.07 -0.64 18.41
C HIS A 117 -6.31 0.10 17.08
N ALA A 118 -7.13 -0.47 16.19
CA ALA A 118 -7.43 0.10 14.88
C ALA A 118 -7.94 1.55 14.98
N LEU A 119 -8.86 1.81 15.92
CA LEU A 119 -9.38 3.16 16.15
C LEU A 119 -8.29 4.11 16.66
N GLU A 120 -7.45 3.66 17.60
CA GLU A 120 -6.34 4.47 18.13
C GLU A 120 -5.35 4.85 17.03
N VAL A 121 -5.09 3.95 16.08
CA VAL A 121 -4.26 4.20 14.91
C VAL A 121 -4.86 5.30 14.03
N LEU A 122 -6.17 5.23 13.73
CA LEU A 122 -6.86 6.26 12.94
C LEU A 122 -6.86 7.62 13.63
N LEU A 123 -7.10 7.66 14.94
CA LEU A 123 -7.09 8.89 15.74
C LEU A 123 -5.69 9.51 15.87
N SER A 124 -4.65 8.68 15.82
CA SER A 124 -3.25 9.12 15.86
C SER A 124 -2.72 9.56 14.49
N TRP A 125 -3.47 9.32 13.41
CA TRP A 125 -3.03 9.66 12.07
C TRP A 125 -2.95 11.18 11.90
N PRO A 126 -1.87 11.72 11.33
CA PRO A 126 -1.74 13.17 11.15
C PRO A 126 -2.86 13.68 10.25
N LEU A 127 -3.63 14.66 10.75
CA LEU A 127 -4.62 15.37 9.96
C LEU A 127 -3.88 16.27 8.96
N ALA A 128 -3.73 15.79 7.73
CA ALA A 128 -3.50 16.66 6.59
C ALA A 128 -4.87 16.94 5.96
N PRO A 129 -5.46 18.13 6.14
CA PRO A 129 -6.66 18.47 5.40
C PRO A 129 -6.33 18.37 3.89
N PRO A 130 -7.23 17.83 3.06
CA PRO A 130 -7.02 17.85 1.62
C PRO A 130 -6.78 19.29 1.20
N VAL A 131 -5.75 19.51 0.36
CA VAL A 131 -5.51 20.83 -0.23
C VAL A 131 -6.71 21.10 -1.15
N GLY A 132 -7.67 21.87 -0.65
CA GLY A 132 -8.85 22.25 -1.43
C GLY A 132 -8.40 22.97 -2.69
N THR A 133 -8.78 22.43 -3.85
CA THR A 133 -8.71 23.11 -5.15
C THR A 133 -9.91 24.00 -5.34
#